data_AF-A0A937V6C6-F1
#
_entry.id   AF-A0A937V6C6-F1
#
_cell.length_a   1.000
_cell.length_b   1.000
_cell.length_c   1.000
_cell.angle_alpha   90.00
_cell.angle_beta   90.00
_cell.angle_gamma   90.00
#
_symmetry.space_group_name_H-M   'P 1'
#
loop_
_entity.id
_entity.type
_entity.pdbx_description
1 polymer ?
#
loop_
_entity_poly.entity_id
_entity_poly.type
_entity_poly.pdbx_seq_one_letter_code
_entity_poly.pdbx_strand_id
1 'polypeptide(L)'
;CCCKALASITKYDSPGFIARSNYYATKDVDTCTTCGTCVERCQVGAVHFKNDLTVINRERCIGCGLCVSTCPTGSISMVKKSPGEASAVFSDELEMLQAIGKEKGKQYPFE
;
A
#
# COMPACT_ATOMS: atom_id res chain seq x y z
N CYS A 1 6.56 13.67 12.76
CA CYS A 1 6.71 12.25 12.40
C CYS A 1 6.21 11.97 10.97
N CYS A 2 4.97 12.36 10.63
CA CYS A 2 4.33 12.03 9.36
C CYS A 2 5.04 12.55 8.09
N CYS A 3 5.61 13.76 8.12
CA CYS A 3 6.30 14.31 6.95
C CYS A 3 7.55 13.51 6.56
N LYS A 4 8.28 12.96 7.53
CA LYS A 4 9.46 12.12 7.27
C LYS A 4 9.06 10.77 6.67
N ALA A 5 7.98 10.16 7.20
CA ALA A 5 7.43 8.94 6.63
C ALA A 5 6.97 9.13 5.18
N LEU A 6 6.21 10.20 4.91
CA LEU A 6 5.79 10.53 3.54
C LEU A 6 6.99 10.80 2.63
N ALA A 7 8.00 11.55 3.09
CA ALA A 7 9.21 11.79 2.30
C ALA A 7 10.00 10.50 1.99
N SER A 8 10.06 9.53 2.91
CA SER A 8 10.64 8.20 2.64
C SER A 8 9.96 7.51 1.46
N ILE A 9 8.63 7.59 1.39
CA ILE A 9 7.84 6.95 0.34
C ILE A 9 7.98 7.70 -0.99
N THR A 10 7.92 9.04 -0.97
CA THR A 10 7.80 9.84 -2.19
C THR A 10 9.14 10.32 -2.76
N LYS A 11 10.10 10.70 -1.91
CA LYS A 11 11.39 11.27 -2.32
C LYS A 11 12.50 10.22 -2.39
N TYR A 12 12.49 9.26 -1.48
CA TYR A 12 13.54 8.24 -1.37
C TYR A 12 13.12 6.86 -1.89
N ASP A 13 11.94 6.79 -2.52
CA ASP A 13 11.37 5.59 -3.15
C ASP A 13 11.37 4.33 -2.26
N SER A 14 11.04 4.51 -0.98
CA SER A 14 11.00 3.42 0.01
C SER A 14 9.58 3.22 0.59
N PRO A 15 8.59 2.80 -0.24
CA PRO A 15 7.20 2.62 0.19
C PRO A 15 7.01 1.50 1.22
N GLY A 16 7.73 0.38 1.04
CA GLY A 16 7.54 -0.84 1.82
C GLY A 16 8.21 -0.86 3.21
N PHE A 17 9.02 0.15 3.55
CA PHE A 17 9.72 0.18 4.84
C PHE A 17 8.82 0.68 5.98
N ILE A 18 7.88 1.58 5.70
CA ILE A 18 7.03 2.23 6.70
C ILE A 18 5.56 1.86 6.56
N ALA A 19 5.07 1.63 5.33
CA ALA A 19 3.65 1.43 5.06
C ALA A 19 3.38 0.05 4.43
N ARG A 20 3.39 -1.00 5.27
CA ARG A 20 3.07 -2.38 4.86
C ARG A 20 1.59 -2.67 5.04
N SER A 21 0.75 -2.18 4.11
CA SER A 21 -0.67 -2.53 4.11
C SER A 21 -0.92 -3.91 3.50
N ASN A 22 -1.86 -4.65 4.11
CA ASN A 22 -2.39 -5.91 3.58
C ASN A 22 -3.54 -5.70 2.58
N TYR A 23 -3.75 -4.46 2.13
CA TYR A 23 -4.75 -4.11 1.14
C TYR A 23 -4.13 -3.29 0.00
N TYR A 24 -4.72 -3.36 -1.18
CA TYR A 24 -4.40 -2.50 -2.32
C TYR A 24 -5.69 -2.06 -3.02
N ALA A 25 -5.64 -0.95 -3.74
CA ALA A 25 -6.79 -0.45 -4.49
C ALA A 25 -6.91 -1.14 -5.85
N THR A 26 -8.14 -1.39 -6.29
CA THR A 26 -8.47 -1.83 -7.66
C THR A 26 -9.50 -0.87 -8.27
N LYS A 27 -9.62 -0.89 -9.59
CA LYS A 27 -10.51 -0.02 -10.36
C LYS A 27 -11.41 -0.87 -11.26
N ASP A 28 -12.71 -0.64 -11.17
CA ASP A 28 -13.67 -1.12 -12.16
C ASP A 28 -13.60 -0.23 -13.41
N VAL A 29 -13.34 -0.85 -14.56
CA VAL A 29 -13.16 -0.16 -15.84
C VAL A 29 -14.50 0.28 -16.44
N ASP A 30 -15.57 -0.46 -16.17
CA ASP A 30 -16.87 -0.25 -16.82
C ASP A 30 -17.59 0.98 -16.25
N THR A 31 -17.38 1.27 -14.96
CA THR A 31 -18.00 2.42 -14.28
C THR A 31 -17.09 3.65 -14.23
N CYS A 32 -15.80 3.51 -14.58
CA CYS A 32 -14.84 4.60 -14.44
C CYS A 32 -14.91 5.60 -15.61
N THR A 33 -15.17 6.86 -15.28
CA THR A 33 -15.18 7.97 -16.26
C THR A 33 -13.82 8.61 -16.50
N THR A 34 -12.76 8.10 -15.87
CA THR A 34 -11.38 8.60 -16.04
C THR A 34 -11.22 10.09 -15.67
N CYS A 35 -12.04 10.59 -14.74
CA CYS A 35 -12.04 12.00 -14.30
C CYS A 35 -10.74 12.49 -13.62
N GLY A 36 -9.82 11.60 -13.23
CA GLY A 36 -8.52 11.97 -12.68
C GLY A 36 -8.48 12.30 -11.18
N THR A 37 -9.61 12.43 -10.48
CA THR A 37 -9.64 12.76 -9.03
C THR A 37 -8.74 11.85 -8.18
N CYS A 38 -8.72 10.54 -8.49
CA CYS A 38 -7.89 9.57 -7.78
C CYS A 38 -6.38 9.77 -8.00
N VAL A 39 -5.98 10.32 -9.15
CA VAL A 39 -4.58 10.66 -9.48
C VAL A 39 -4.11 11.80 -8.60
N GLU A 40 -4.88 12.89 -8.53
CA GLU A 40 -4.56 14.07 -7.70
C GLU A 40 -4.46 13.75 -6.20
N ARG A 41 -5.29 12.83 -5.72
CA ARG A 41 -5.34 12.45 -4.30
C ARG A 41 -4.24 11.46 -3.91
N CYS A 42 -3.62 10.77 -4.87
CA CYS A 42 -2.63 9.76 -4.58
C CYS A 42 -1.26 10.36 -4.24
N GLN A 43 -1.03 10.65 -2.96
CA GLN A 43 0.21 11.28 -2.47
C GLN A 43 1.46 10.42 -2.70
N VAL A 44 1.29 9.12 -2.90
CA VAL A 44 2.39 8.20 -3.17
C VAL A 44 2.57 7.94 -4.66
N GLY A 45 1.77 8.50 -5.56
CA GLY A 45 1.89 8.30 -7.01
C GLY A 45 1.58 6.87 -7.48
N ALA A 46 0.82 6.09 -6.70
CA ALA A 46 0.37 4.77 -7.12
C ALA A 46 -0.69 4.84 -8.23
N VAL A 47 -1.49 5.90 -8.30
CA VAL A 47 -2.47 6.13 -9.36
C VAL A 47 -1.92 7.17 -10.34
N HIS A 48 -1.90 6.85 -11.64
CA HIS A 48 -1.37 7.71 -12.69
C HIS A 48 -2.12 7.50 -14.01
N PHE A 49 -1.93 8.41 -14.98
CA PHE A 49 -2.46 8.24 -16.33
C PHE A 49 -1.53 7.39 -17.19
N LYS A 50 -2.11 6.48 -17.99
CA LYS A 50 -1.43 5.70 -19.02
C LYS A 50 -2.40 5.51 -20.19
N ASN A 51 -2.02 5.98 -21.38
CA ASN A 51 -2.86 5.94 -22.59
C ASN A 51 -4.26 6.51 -22.34
N ASP A 52 -4.31 7.72 -21.78
CA ASP A 52 -5.55 8.44 -21.43
C ASP A 52 -6.48 7.71 -20.45
N LEU A 53 -6.03 6.64 -19.79
CA LEU A 53 -6.76 5.92 -18.76
C LEU A 53 -6.05 6.02 -17.41
N THR A 54 -6.82 6.07 -16.33
CA THR A 54 -6.26 5.96 -14.97
C THR A 54 -5.83 4.53 -14.69
N VAL A 55 -4.61 4.34 -14.19
CA VAL A 55 -4.03 3.03 -13.84
C VAL A 55 -3.53 3.05 -12.41
N ILE A 56 -3.75 1.96 -11.69
CA ILE A 56 -3.26 1.77 -10.31
C ILE A 56 -2.07 0.81 -10.34
N ASN A 57 -0.89 1.30 -9.94
CA ASN A 57 0.28 0.48 -9.67
C ASN A 57 0.13 -0.16 -8.28
N ARG A 58 -0.09 -1.48 -8.27
CA ARG A 58 -0.29 -2.28 -7.05
C ARG A 58 0.95 -2.31 -6.14
N GLU A 59 2.14 -2.35 -6.71
CA GLU A 59 3.40 -2.43 -5.95
C GLU A 59 3.69 -1.14 -5.18
N ARG A 60 3.28 0.00 -5.75
CA ARG A 60 3.41 1.32 -5.13
C ARG A 60 2.23 1.68 -4.20
N CYS A 61 1.11 0.97 -4.31
CA CYS A 61 -0.08 1.23 -3.52
C CYS A 61 0.14 0.86 -2.05
N ILE A 62 0.17 1.87 -1.17
CA ILE A 62 0.29 1.67 0.29
C ILE A 62 -1.05 1.36 0.97
N GLY A 63 -2.13 1.20 0.20
CA GLY A 63 -3.44 0.81 0.71
C GLY A 63 -4.14 1.84 1.61
N CYS A 64 -3.90 3.14 1.43
CA CYS A 64 -4.46 4.19 2.29
C CYS A 64 -5.95 4.52 2.06
N GLY A 65 -6.54 4.08 0.94
CA GLY A 65 -7.98 4.25 0.66
C GLY A 65 -8.43 5.64 0.22
N LEU A 66 -7.55 6.65 0.11
CA LEU A 66 -7.94 8.02 -0.30
C LEU A 66 -8.59 8.08 -1.69
N CYS A 67 -8.18 7.22 -2.63
CA CYS A 67 -8.77 7.15 -3.96
C CYS A 67 -10.21 6.58 -3.92
N VAL A 68 -10.51 5.68 -2.99
CA VAL A 68 -11.85 5.12 -2.79
C VAL A 68 -12.80 6.19 -2.27
N SER A 69 -12.40 6.90 -1.22
CA SER A 69 -13.27 7.91 -0.58
C SER A 69 -13.57 9.13 -1.45
N THR A 70 -12.77 9.37 -2.50
CA THR A 70 -12.89 10.55 -3.37
C THR A 70 -13.37 10.22 -4.78
N CYS A 71 -13.57 8.95 -5.12
CA CYS A 71 -14.04 8.56 -6.45
C CYS A 71 -15.53 8.92 -6.61
N PRO A 72 -15.89 9.86 -7.50
CA PRO A 72 -17.28 10.32 -7.63
C PRO A 72 -18.22 9.24 -8.16
N THR A 73 -17.70 8.29 -8.93
CA THR A 73 -18.46 7.16 -9.51
C THR A 73 -18.42 5.91 -8.64
N GLY A 74 -17.67 5.91 -7.53
CA GLY A 74 -17.48 4.71 -6.70
C GLY A 74 -16.72 3.57 -7.38
N SER A 75 -16.02 3.81 -8.49
CA SER A 75 -15.36 2.78 -9.30
C SER A 75 -14.08 2.19 -8.70
N ILE A 76 -13.68 2.58 -7.49
CA ILE A 76 -12.43 2.12 -6.85
C ILE A 76 -12.79 1.40 -5.56
N SER A 77 -12.20 0.23 -5.35
CA SER A 77 -12.41 -0.59 -4.14
C SER A 77 -11.10 -1.12 -3.56
N MET A 78 -11.13 -1.53 -2.29
CA MET A 78 -9.97 -2.11 -1.61
C MET A 78 -10.04 -3.64 -1.65
N VAL A 79 -8.94 -4.27 -2.04
CA VAL A 79 -8.80 -5.73 -2.10
C VAL A 79 -7.75 -6.17 -1.09
N LYS A 80 -8.06 -7.22 -0.33
CA LYS A 80 -7.13 -7.86 0.60
C LYS A 80 -6.09 -8.65 -0.19
N LYS A 81 -4.81 -8.51 0.17
CA LYS A 81 -3.72 -9.31 -0.40
C LYS A 81 -3.92 -10.79 -0.06
N SER A 82 -3.46 -11.66 -0.96
CA SER A 82 -3.45 -13.10 -0.69
C SER A 82 -2.53 -13.41 0.50
N PRO A 83 -2.73 -14.55 1.21
CA PRO A 83 -1.90 -14.91 2.35
C PRO A 83 -0.39 -14.94 2.05
N GLY A 84 0.01 -15.28 0.81
CA GLY A 84 1.41 -15.32 0.40
C GLY A 84 2.06 -13.95 0.15
N GLU A 85 1.27 -12.89 -0.03
CA GLU A 85 1.76 -11.53 -0.31
C GLU A 85 1.53 -10.57 0.88
N ALA A 86 0.65 -10.97 1.80
CA ALA A 86 0.35 -10.20 2.99
C ALA A 86 1.57 -10.17 3.94
N SER A 87 1.85 -9.01 4.51
CA SER A 87 2.78 -8.89 5.62
C SER A 87 2.15 -9.53 6.87
N ALA A 88 2.97 -10.26 7.62
CA ALA A 88 2.54 -10.84 8.89
C ALA A 88 2.05 -9.74 9.83
N VAL A 89 0.91 -10.01 10.47
CA VAL A 89 0.36 -9.17 11.53
C VAL A 89 0.68 -9.90 12.82
N PHE A 90 1.56 -9.33 13.62
CA PHE A 90 1.96 -9.90 14.90
C PHE A 90 1.04 -9.37 15.99
N SER A 91 0.63 -10.26 16.87
CA SER A 91 -0.26 -9.95 17.98
C SER A 91 0.46 -9.26 19.14
N ASP A 92 1.75 -9.55 19.30
CA ASP A 92 2.61 -8.96 20.31
C ASP A 92 4.06 -8.76 19.82
N GLU A 93 4.85 -8.04 20.63
CA GLU A 93 6.24 -7.70 20.31
C GLU A 93 7.16 -8.93 20.25
N LEU A 94 6.92 -9.95 21.09
CA LEU A 94 7.75 -11.15 21.13
C LEU A 94 7.58 -11.95 19.83
N GLU A 95 6.34 -12.10 19.36
CA GLU A 95 6.03 -12.74 18.08
C GLU A 95 6.72 -12.02 16.91
N MET A 96 6.68 -10.68 16.90
CA MET A 96 7.37 -9.87 15.88
C MET A 96 8.89 -10.08 15.93
N LEU A 97 9.50 -10.02 17.12
CA LEU A 97 10.95 -10.18 17.28
C LEU A 97 11.41 -11.60 16.90
N GLN A 98 10.63 -12.62 17.24
CA GLN A 98 10.88 -14.00 16.82
C GLN A 98 10.80 -14.16 15.31
N ALA A 99 9.82 -13.52 14.65
CA ALA A 99 9.69 -13.55 13.20
C ALA A 99 10.87 -12.86 12.50
N ILE A 100 11.25 -11.65 12.95
CA ILE A 100 12.43 -10.93 12.45
C ILE A 100 13.70 -11.74 12.70
N GLY A 101 13.81 -12.37 13.88
CA GLY A 101 14.90 -13.24 14.25
C GLY A 101 15.02 -14.43 13.29
N LYS A 102 13.92 -15.15 13.04
CA LYS A 102 13.86 -16.26 12.10
C LYS A 102 14.26 -15.83 10.67
N GLU A 103 13.78 -14.68 10.20
CA GLU A 103 14.18 -14.12 8.90
C GLU A 103 15.69 -13.81 8.82
N LYS A 104 16.29 -13.40 9.95
CA LYS A 104 17.72 -13.07 10.06
C LYS A 104 18.59 -14.24 10.52
N GLY A 105 18.02 -15.45 10.69
CA GLY A 105 18.73 -16.63 11.21
C GLY A 105 19.19 -16.52 12.67
N LYS A 106 18.57 -15.65 13.47
CA LYS A 106 18.87 -15.43 14.89
C LYS A 106 17.63 -15.78 15.73
N GLN A 107 17.63 -16.91 16.42
CA GLN A 107 16.46 -17.35 17.21
C GLN A 107 16.56 -16.85 18.65
N TYR A 108 15.42 -16.40 19.20
CA TYR A 108 15.26 -16.06 20.62
C TYR A 108 14.75 -17.28 21.41
N PRO A 109 15.15 -17.49 22.69
CA PRO A 109 16.17 -16.74 23.42
C PRO A 109 17.54 -16.93 22.77
N PHE A 110 18.29 -15.84 22.68
CA PHE A 110 19.65 -15.89 22.15
C PHE A 110 20.49 -16.71 23.13
N GLU A 111 21.18 -17.76 22.64
CA GLU A 111 22.23 -18.45 23.40
C GLU A 111 23.45 -17.54 23.60
#